data_AF-Q4N6A7-F1
#
_entry.id   AF-Q4N6A7-F1
#
_cell.length_a   1.000
_cell.length_b   1.000
_cell.length_c   1.000
_cell.angle_alpha   90.00
_cell.angle_beta   90.00
_cell.angle_gamma   90.00
#
_symmetry.space_group_name_H-M   'P 1'
#
loop_
_entity.id
_entity.type
_entity.pdbx_description
1 polymer ?
#
loop_
_entity_poly.entity_id
_entity_poly.type
_entity_poly.pdbx_seq_one_letter_code
_entity_poly.pdbx_strand_id
1 'polypeptide(L)'
;MYKGHLGIKKLIFKTDKWSEYSKQVSLCSVDGDKYLSILHNNYNYSLLKYIKETREWLSITESRMNLSNLKFYNGDKYLSIGDLKIKYKIFLYEMNYCVIFRNKDRDPEFIDYFLYDLIKDSLEIVYISGISVTQDPTNNIIKLHNNTDTNTNFIDNVDNSVKNSIVTGNADDEIDNGNKLDNGIILNINGNMNKKYIEYICTRNNKFKQISFDNYTVWSASDTKEYVEKVSYYSGIDKYLMIFLHNNKHLLYYRQGNLENWIDITYKRVDLKKIHLINEDKKRLTNKDYDCWMRNFLCEIRPKKKVEEILINKLNLLYLNGYYDEIIDRIAIDFIYDELIIVFKNAKIIAFNISNLKVKLIQHD
;
A
#
# COMPACT_ATOMS: atom_id res chain seq x y z
N MET A 1 -27.36 -15.40 4.37
CA MET A 1 -28.49 -15.22 5.33
C MET A 1 -28.12 -14.11 6.30
N TYR A 2 -29.05 -13.18 6.60
CA TYR A 2 -28.87 -12.13 7.62
C TYR A 2 -29.80 -12.39 8.81
N LYS A 3 -29.32 -12.14 10.04
CA LYS A 3 -30.11 -12.26 11.27
C LYS A 3 -30.58 -10.87 11.70
N GLY A 4 -31.88 -10.60 11.59
CA GLY A 4 -32.47 -9.35 12.03
C GLY A 4 -32.57 -9.21 13.56
N HIS A 5 -32.99 -8.03 14.02
CA HIS A 5 -33.12 -7.69 15.45
C HIS A 5 -34.07 -8.62 16.23
N LEU A 6 -34.98 -9.30 15.53
CA LEU A 6 -35.92 -10.30 16.07
C LEU A 6 -35.43 -11.75 15.94
N GLY A 7 -34.17 -11.98 15.53
CA GLY A 7 -33.60 -13.33 15.37
C GLY A 7 -34.05 -14.09 14.11
N ILE A 8 -34.95 -13.53 13.30
CA ILE A 8 -35.42 -14.11 12.04
C ILE A 8 -34.31 -14.05 10.98
N LYS A 9 -34.00 -15.20 10.35
CA LYS A 9 -33.07 -15.30 9.23
C LYS A 9 -33.81 -14.92 7.94
N LYS A 10 -33.40 -13.82 7.29
CA LYS A 10 -33.91 -13.43 5.97
C LYS A 10 -32.93 -13.92 4.89
N LEU A 11 -33.47 -14.59 3.86
CA LEU A 11 -32.72 -14.92 2.66
C LEU A 11 -32.55 -13.63 1.83
N ILE A 12 -31.32 -13.30 1.48
CA ILE A 12 -30.99 -12.08 0.71
C ILE A 12 -30.51 -12.43 -0.70
N PHE A 13 -29.74 -13.51 -0.81
CA PHE A 13 -29.20 -13.98 -2.08
C PHE A 13 -29.21 -15.52 -2.08
N LYS A 14 -29.63 -16.09 -3.20
CA LYS A 14 -29.54 -17.50 -3.54
C LYS A 14 -29.33 -17.58 -5.05
N THR A 15 -28.47 -18.48 -5.48
CA THR A 15 -28.34 -18.88 -6.88
C THR A 15 -28.11 -20.38 -6.94
N ASP A 16 -28.58 -21.00 -8.02
CA ASP A 16 -28.34 -22.41 -8.32
C ASP A 16 -27.28 -22.56 -9.44
N LYS A 17 -26.73 -21.44 -9.95
CA LYS A 17 -25.66 -21.43 -10.96
C LYS A 17 -24.29 -21.35 -10.28
N TRP A 18 -23.45 -22.36 -10.52
CA TRP A 18 -22.08 -22.44 -9.98
C TRP A 18 -21.22 -21.18 -10.26
N SER A 19 -21.38 -20.60 -11.45
CA SER A 19 -20.68 -19.40 -11.88
C SER A 19 -20.99 -18.16 -11.02
N GLU A 20 -22.15 -18.15 -10.37
CA GLU A 20 -22.64 -17.06 -9.51
C GLU A 20 -22.47 -17.38 -8.01
N TYR A 21 -21.77 -18.47 -7.67
CA TYR A 21 -21.47 -18.75 -6.27
C TYR A 21 -20.56 -17.67 -5.69
N SER A 22 -20.85 -17.28 -4.45
CA SER A 22 -20.12 -16.21 -3.77
C SER A 22 -18.72 -16.66 -3.36
N LYS A 23 -17.70 -15.95 -3.84
CA LYS A 23 -16.31 -16.01 -3.35
C LYS A 23 -16.11 -15.17 -2.09
N GLN A 24 -16.76 -14.01 -2.06
CA GLN A 24 -16.63 -13.05 -0.96
C GLN A 24 -17.91 -12.22 -0.85
N VAL A 25 -18.21 -11.74 0.35
CA VAL A 25 -19.32 -10.84 0.63
C VAL A 25 -18.80 -9.65 1.42
N SER A 26 -19.29 -8.45 1.11
CA SER A 26 -18.98 -7.23 1.83
C SER A 26 -20.25 -6.45 2.13
N LEU A 27 -20.33 -5.89 3.34
CA LEU A 27 -21.45 -5.08 3.82
C LEU A 27 -20.89 -3.74 4.27
N CYS A 28 -21.44 -2.65 3.75
CA CYS A 28 -20.99 -1.29 4.08
C CYS A 28 -22.18 -0.37 4.31
N SER A 29 -21.97 0.68 5.10
CA SER A 29 -22.90 1.80 5.21
C SER A 29 -22.21 3.06 4.69
N VAL A 30 -22.80 3.70 3.68
CA VAL A 30 -22.28 4.92 3.04
C VAL A 30 -23.39 5.95 3.07
N ASP A 31 -23.11 7.13 3.62
CA ASP A 31 -24.07 8.24 3.77
C ASP A 31 -25.41 7.84 4.42
N GLY A 32 -25.35 6.89 5.36
CA GLY A 32 -26.53 6.37 6.07
C GLY A 32 -27.35 5.33 5.31
N ASP A 33 -27.00 5.03 4.06
CA ASP A 33 -27.53 3.91 3.27
C ASP A 33 -26.71 2.64 3.49
N LYS A 34 -27.33 1.47 3.35
CA LYS A 34 -26.65 0.18 3.51
C LYS A 34 -26.57 -0.54 2.18
N TYR A 35 -25.39 -1.07 1.89
CA TYR A 35 -25.09 -1.81 0.67
C TYR A 35 -24.51 -3.19 1.02
N LEU A 36 -24.81 -4.16 0.17
CA LEU A 36 -24.28 -5.53 0.23
C LEU A 36 -23.72 -5.86 -1.16
N SER A 37 -22.43 -6.16 -1.23
CA SER A 37 -21.79 -6.65 -2.44
C SER A 37 -21.37 -8.11 -2.28
N ILE A 38 -21.51 -8.87 -3.36
CA ILE A 38 -21.20 -10.30 -3.42
C ILE A 38 -20.33 -10.52 -4.64
N LEU A 39 -19.09 -10.97 -4.45
CA LEU A 39 -18.18 -11.33 -5.52
C LEU A 39 -18.45 -12.76 -5.97
N HIS A 40 -18.57 -12.98 -7.27
CA HIS A 40 -18.94 -14.26 -7.85
C HIS A 40 -17.76 -15.04 -8.46
N ASN A 41 -17.97 -16.33 -8.69
CA ASN A 41 -16.98 -17.20 -9.31
C ASN A 41 -16.57 -16.77 -10.72
N ASN A 42 -17.53 -16.27 -11.51
CA ASN A 42 -17.35 -15.77 -12.89
C ASN A 42 -16.68 -14.39 -12.98
N TYR A 43 -16.08 -13.90 -11.91
CA TYR A 43 -15.40 -12.60 -11.84
C TYR A 43 -16.35 -11.39 -11.96
N ASN A 44 -17.66 -11.58 -11.91
CA ASN A 44 -18.61 -10.47 -11.74
C ASN A 44 -19.04 -10.33 -10.27
N TYR A 45 -20.01 -9.47 -9.98
CA TYR A 45 -20.56 -9.28 -8.65
C TYR A 45 -22.09 -9.11 -8.67
N SER A 46 -22.70 -9.16 -7.49
CA SER A 46 -24.03 -8.60 -7.23
C SER A 46 -23.90 -7.45 -6.25
N LEU A 47 -24.63 -6.37 -6.50
CA LEU A 47 -24.74 -5.21 -5.61
C LEU A 47 -26.21 -5.02 -5.22
N LEU A 48 -26.46 -4.99 -3.91
CA LEU A 48 -27.79 -4.78 -3.36
C LEU A 48 -27.79 -3.56 -2.43
N LYS A 49 -28.82 -2.74 -2.55
CA LYS A 49 -29.10 -1.60 -1.66
C LYS A 49 -30.24 -1.96 -0.72
N TYR A 50 -30.10 -1.66 0.56
CA TYR A 50 -31.17 -1.83 1.53
C TYR A 50 -32.13 -0.64 1.48
N ILE A 51 -33.42 -0.93 1.30
CA ILE A 51 -34.50 0.06 1.30
C ILE A 51 -35.16 0.04 2.68
N LYS A 52 -35.10 1.17 3.40
CA LYS A 52 -35.53 1.24 4.81
C LYS A 52 -37.05 1.12 4.94
N GLU A 53 -37.76 1.69 3.99
CA GLU A 53 -39.23 1.78 3.93
C GLU A 53 -39.83 0.37 3.79
N THR A 54 -39.31 -0.43 2.87
CA THR A 54 -39.79 -1.80 2.61
C THR A 54 -39.08 -2.84 3.48
N ARG A 55 -37.93 -2.50 4.07
CA ARG A 55 -37.03 -3.43 4.79
C ARG A 55 -36.54 -4.56 3.89
N GLU A 56 -36.24 -4.24 2.64
CA GLU A 56 -35.82 -5.18 1.61
C GLU A 56 -34.47 -4.82 1.00
N TRP A 57 -33.84 -5.81 0.39
CA TRP A 57 -32.62 -5.63 -0.39
C TRP A 57 -33.00 -5.62 -1.85
N LEU A 58 -32.78 -4.50 -2.52
CA LEU A 58 -33.02 -4.34 -3.95
C LEU A 58 -31.70 -4.52 -4.71
N SER A 59 -31.67 -5.39 -5.71
CA SER A 59 -30.51 -5.50 -6.61
C SER A 59 -30.42 -4.27 -7.49
N ILE A 60 -29.25 -3.64 -7.48
CA ILE A 60 -28.88 -2.52 -8.36
C ILE A 60 -27.70 -2.92 -9.25
N THR A 61 -27.51 -4.22 -9.47
CA THR A 61 -26.35 -4.76 -10.21
C THR A 61 -26.38 -4.35 -11.69
N GLU A 62 -27.55 -4.39 -12.33
CA GLU A 62 -27.70 -4.11 -13.76
C GLU A 62 -27.50 -2.63 -14.11
N SER A 63 -27.56 -1.72 -13.15
CA SER A 63 -27.26 -0.30 -13.35
C SER A 63 -25.76 -0.01 -13.25
N ARG A 64 -24.90 -1.03 -13.36
CA ARG A 64 -23.46 -0.94 -13.14
C ARG A 64 -22.72 -1.75 -14.21
N MET A 65 -21.42 -1.50 -14.31
CA MET A 65 -20.55 -2.20 -15.25
C MET A 65 -20.51 -3.71 -14.97
N ASN A 66 -20.70 -4.53 -16.00
CA ASN A 66 -20.46 -5.97 -15.92
C ASN A 66 -18.95 -6.27 -16.05
N LEU A 67 -18.29 -6.55 -14.92
CA LEU A 67 -16.84 -6.73 -14.88
C LEU A 67 -16.36 -8.05 -15.50
N SER A 68 -17.24 -9.04 -15.69
CA SER A 68 -16.87 -10.24 -16.44
C SER A 68 -16.70 -9.99 -17.94
N ASN A 69 -17.21 -8.86 -18.44
CA ASN A 69 -17.07 -8.45 -19.85
C ASN A 69 -15.83 -7.59 -20.11
N LEU A 70 -14.99 -7.36 -19.08
CA LEU A 70 -13.74 -6.63 -19.24
C LEU A 70 -12.79 -7.36 -20.18
N LYS A 71 -12.20 -6.60 -21.08
CA LYS A 71 -11.19 -7.04 -22.04
C LYS A 71 -9.86 -6.37 -21.72
N PHE A 72 -8.82 -7.16 -21.57
CA PHE A 72 -7.48 -6.69 -21.24
C PHE A 72 -6.63 -6.66 -22.51
N TYR A 73 -6.21 -5.46 -22.90
CA TYR A 73 -5.34 -5.25 -24.05
C TYR A 73 -3.88 -5.31 -23.63
N ASN A 74 -3.12 -6.25 -24.19
CA ASN A 74 -1.71 -6.46 -23.88
C ASN A 74 -0.73 -5.84 -24.88
N GLY A 75 -1.22 -5.12 -25.90
CA GLY A 75 -0.42 -4.61 -27.02
C GLY A 75 -0.67 -5.35 -28.34
N ASP A 76 -1.15 -6.59 -28.29
CA ASP A 76 -1.39 -7.42 -29.49
C ASP A 76 -2.86 -7.82 -29.65
N LYS A 77 -3.49 -8.20 -28.54
CA LYS A 77 -4.85 -8.78 -28.52
C LYS A 77 -5.62 -8.41 -27.27
N TYR A 78 -6.92 -8.64 -27.35
CA TYR A 78 -7.84 -8.51 -26.23
C TYR A 78 -8.04 -9.88 -25.58
N LEU A 79 -7.82 -9.94 -24.27
CA LEU A 79 -7.94 -11.16 -23.46
C LEU A 79 -9.05 -10.99 -22.42
N SER A 80 -9.70 -12.09 -22.04
CA SER A 80 -10.47 -12.10 -20.80
C SER A 80 -9.52 -12.15 -19.60
N ILE A 81 -10.01 -11.81 -18.40
CA ILE A 81 -9.18 -11.90 -17.18
C ILE A 81 -8.70 -13.34 -16.91
N GLY A 82 -9.49 -14.34 -17.31
CA GLY A 82 -9.13 -15.76 -17.17
C GLY A 82 -8.00 -16.20 -18.10
N ASP A 83 -7.83 -15.53 -19.24
CA ASP A 83 -6.82 -15.86 -20.25
C ASP A 83 -5.48 -15.14 -20.02
N LEU A 84 -5.41 -14.25 -19.02
CA LEU A 84 -4.18 -13.56 -18.66
C LEU A 84 -3.15 -14.55 -18.09
N LYS A 85 -1.95 -14.55 -18.68
CA LYS A 85 -0.80 -15.33 -18.19
C LYS A 85 -0.06 -14.66 -17.02
N ILE A 86 -0.71 -13.71 -16.36
CA ILE A 86 -0.14 -12.90 -15.28
C ILE A 86 -0.86 -13.27 -14.00
N LYS A 87 -0.14 -13.40 -12.88
CA LYS A 87 -0.77 -13.68 -11.60
C LYS A 87 -1.58 -12.45 -11.16
N TYR A 88 -2.80 -12.66 -10.73
CA TYR A 88 -3.65 -11.60 -10.19
C TYR A 88 -4.43 -12.10 -8.97
N LYS A 89 -4.99 -11.15 -8.22
CA LYS A 89 -5.93 -11.41 -7.12
C LYS A 89 -7.13 -10.50 -7.28
N ILE A 90 -8.32 -11.10 -7.21
CA ILE A 90 -9.60 -10.39 -7.23
C ILE A 90 -10.24 -10.55 -5.86
N PHE A 91 -10.72 -9.45 -5.29
CA PHE A 91 -11.39 -9.44 -3.99
C PHE A 91 -12.27 -8.20 -3.87
N LEU A 92 -13.18 -8.21 -2.91
CA LEU A 92 -13.91 -7.02 -2.49
C LEU A 92 -13.17 -6.33 -1.36
N TYR A 93 -13.14 -5.00 -1.44
CA TYR A 93 -12.64 -4.16 -0.37
C TYR A 93 -13.65 -3.05 -0.09
N GLU A 94 -14.39 -3.19 1.02
CA GLU A 94 -15.58 -2.39 1.29
C GLU A 94 -16.57 -2.48 0.12
N MET A 95 -16.76 -1.39 -0.64
CA MET A 95 -17.63 -1.33 -1.82
C MET A 95 -16.85 -1.20 -3.12
N ASN A 96 -15.58 -1.58 -3.12
CA ASN A 96 -14.74 -1.64 -4.31
C ASN A 96 -14.54 -3.08 -4.76
N TYR A 97 -14.68 -3.31 -6.05
CA TYR A 97 -14.14 -4.50 -6.71
C TYR A 97 -12.67 -4.23 -7.05
N CYS A 98 -11.76 -4.99 -6.46
CA CYS A 98 -10.33 -4.77 -6.57
C CYS A 98 -9.66 -5.89 -7.36
N VAL A 99 -8.81 -5.52 -8.31
CA VAL A 99 -7.92 -6.47 -9.01
C VAL A 99 -6.49 -5.98 -8.88
N ILE A 100 -5.66 -6.79 -8.23
CA ILE A 100 -4.22 -6.52 -8.12
C ILE A 100 -3.47 -7.48 -9.03
N PHE A 101 -2.61 -6.94 -9.88
CA PHE A 101 -1.71 -7.70 -10.73
C PHE A 101 -0.37 -7.89 -10.01
N ARG A 102 0.20 -9.09 -10.11
CA ARG A 102 1.52 -9.41 -9.57
C ARG A 102 2.48 -9.59 -10.73
N ASN A 103 2.98 -8.47 -11.22
CA ASN A 103 4.04 -8.46 -12.22
C ASN A 103 5.41 -8.54 -11.52
N LYS A 104 6.26 -9.48 -11.96
CA LYS A 104 7.63 -9.65 -11.45
C LYS A 104 8.60 -8.63 -12.03
N ASP A 105 8.33 -8.18 -13.26
CA ASP A 105 9.29 -7.41 -14.06
C ASP A 105 9.34 -5.93 -13.65
N ARG A 106 8.41 -5.49 -12.78
CA ARG A 106 8.29 -4.12 -12.23
C ARG A 106 8.33 -3.02 -13.30
N ASP A 107 7.85 -3.32 -14.50
CA ASP A 107 7.68 -2.33 -15.56
C ASP A 107 6.78 -1.18 -15.07
N PRO A 108 7.27 0.08 -14.97
CA PRO A 108 6.49 1.21 -14.46
C PRO A 108 5.24 1.52 -15.29
N GLU A 109 5.22 1.15 -16.56
CA GLU A 109 4.08 1.36 -17.45
C GLU A 109 3.03 0.27 -17.31
N PHE A 110 3.36 -0.85 -16.68
CA PHE A 110 2.45 -1.95 -16.47
C PHE A 110 1.42 -1.62 -15.38
N ILE A 111 0.19 -2.12 -15.55
CA ILE A 111 -0.90 -1.97 -14.59
C ILE A 111 -0.55 -2.62 -13.25
N ASP A 112 -0.73 -1.90 -12.16
CA ASP A 112 -0.53 -2.42 -10.81
C ASP A 112 -1.84 -3.00 -10.26
N TYR A 113 -2.89 -2.18 -10.28
CA TYR A 113 -4.23 -2.59 -9.91
C TYR A 113 -5.28 -1.75 -10.63
N PHE A 114 -6.51 -2.24 -10.63
CA PHE A 114 -7.66 -1.37 -10.83
C PHE A 114 -8.67 -1.60 -9.73
N LEU A 115 -9.49 -0.59 -9.51
CA LEU A 115 -10.59 -0.62 -8.58
C LEU A 115 -11.82 0.00 -9.20
N TYR A 116 -12.94 -0.68 -9.01
CA TYR A 116 -14.24 -0.24 -9.48
C TYR A 116 -15.13 0.00 -8.26
N ASP A 117 -15.48 1.26 -8.04
CA ASP A 117 -16.39 1.67 -6.97
C ASP A 117 -17.82 1.27 -7.36
N LEU A 118 -18.34 0.27 -6.67
CA LEU A 118 -19.65 -0.31 -6.94
C LEU A 118 -20.79 0.69 -6.67
N ILE A 119 -20.59 1.66 -5.77
CA ILE A 119 -21.61 2.65 -5.42
C ILE A 119 -21.56 3.82 -6.40
N LYS A 120 -20.37 4.39 -6.59
CA LYS A 120 -20.17 5.59 -7.44
C LYS A 120 -20.18 5.28 -8.93
N ASP A 121 -20.07 4.01 -9.31
CA ASP A 121 -19.96 3.58 -10.70
C ASP A 121 -18.78 4.27 -11.39
N SER A 122 -17.58 4.06 -10.85
CA SER A 122 -16.35 4.64 -11.38
C SER A 122 -15.21 3.64 -11.37
N LEU A 123 -14.53 3.50 -12.50
CA LEU A 123 -13.36 2.64 -12.66
C LEU A 123 -12.09 3.47 -12.59
N GLU A 124 -11.19 3.12 -11.68
CA GLU A 124 -9.85 3.71 -11.57
C GLU A 124 -8.80 2.64 -11.88
N ILE A 125 -7.90 2.96 -12.81
CA ILE A 125 -6.79 2.09 -13.23
C ILE A 125 -5.49 2.76 -12.78
N VAL A 126 -4.67 2.03 -12.03
CA VAL A 126 -3.41 2.52 -11.50
C VAL A 126 -2.25 1.68 -12.02
N TYR A 127 -1.24 2.36 -12.58
CA TYR A 127 -0.03 1.75 -13.09
C TYR A 127 1.06 1.68 -12.03
N ILE A 128 2.10 0.87 -12.24
CA ILE A 128 3.21 0.69 -11.28
C ILE A 128 3.94 2.01 -11.01
N SER A 129 4.02 2.89 -12.00
CA SER A 129 4.48 4.28 -11.87
C SER A 129 3.67 5.12 -10.86
N GLY A 130 2.42 4.73 -10.63
CA GLY A 130 1.43 5.45 -9.82
C GLY A 130 0.62 6.47 -10.59
N ILE A 131 0.78 6.54 -11.91
CA ILE A 131 -0.19 7.21 -12.76
C ILE A 131 -1.53 6.51 -12.57
N SER A 132 -2.56 7.29 -12.28
CA SER A 132 -3.93 6.83 -12.18
C SER A 132 -4.78 7.42 -13.31
N VAL A 133 -5.64 6.59 -13.88
CA VAL A 133 -6.57 6.98 -14.94
C VAL A 133 -7.97 6.56 -14.50
N THR A 134 -8.87 7.53 -14.36
CA THR A 134 -10.30 7.25 -14.24
C THR A 134 -10.87 6.97 -15.63
N GLN A 135 -11.54 5.84 -15.76
CA GLN A 135 -12.15 5.38 -17.00
C GLN A 135 -13.66 5.38 -16.88
N ASP A 136 -14.32 5.76 -17.98
CA ASP A 136 -15.77 5.63 -18.12
C ASP A 136 -16.17 4.14 -17.96
N PRO A 137 -17.09 3.80 -17.05
CA PRO A 137 -17.57 2.43 -16.85
C PRO A 137 -18.18 1.77 -18.08
N THR A 138 -18.59 2.54 -19.09
CA THR A 138 -19.06 2.00 -20.38
C THR A 138 -17.92 1.45 -21.24
N ASN A 139 -16.67 1.90 -21.01
CA ASN A 139 -15.50 1.37 -21.68
C ASN A 139 -15.06 0.07 -20.99
N ASN A 140 -15.26 -1.06 -21.65
CA ASN A 140 -14.88 -2.37 -21.14
C ASN A 140 -13.45 -2.81 -21.47
N ILE A 141 -12.61 -1.92 -22.02
CA ILE A 141 -11.23 -2.23 -22.37
C ILE A 141 -10.30 -1.68 -21.28
N ILE A 142 -9.50 -2.54 -20.67
CA ILE A 142 -8.40 -2.15 -19.78
C ILE A 142 -7.08 -2.36 -20.52
N LYS A 143 -6.27 -1.31 -20.64
CA LYS A 143 -4.91 -1.42 -21.17
C LYS A 143 -3.98 -1.91 -20.07
N LEU A 144 -3.21 -2.95 -20.35
CA LEU A 144 -2.22 -3.46 -19.39
C LEU A 144 -0.96 -2.59 -19.31
N HIS A 145 -0.65 -1.83 -20.36
CA HIS A 145 0.46 -0.88 -20.40
C HIS A 145 -0.05 0.52 -20.72
N ASN A 146 0.52 1.51 -20.03
CA ASN A 146 0.23 2.91 -20.29
C ASN A 146 1.06 3.42 -21.49
N ASN A 147 0.63 3.12 -22.71
CA ASN A 147 1.27 3.62 -23.94
C ASN A 147 0.95 5.10 -24.21
N THR A 148 1.11 5.97 -23.21
CA THR A 148 1.23 7.39 -23.50
C THR A 148 2.60 7.60 -24.12
N ASP A 149 2.67 7.66 -25.45
CA ASP A 149 3.80 8.20 -26.22
C ASP A 149 4.01 9.69 -25.89
N THR A 150 4.33 9.98 -24.64
CA THR A 150 5.00 11.20 -24.26
C THR A 150 6.39 10.78 -23.85
N ASN A 151 7.34 11.00 -24.76
CA ASN A 151 8.70 11.36 -24.41
C ASN A 151 8.68 12.57 -23.45
N THR A 152 8.27 12.37 -22.20
CA THR A 152 8.85 13.14 -21.11
C THR A 152 10.12 12.42 -20.81
N ASN A 153 11.20 12.92 -21.42
CA ASN A 153 12.55 12.73 -20.94
C ASN A 153 12.54 12.43 -19.43
N PHE A 154 13.03 11.26 -19.03
CA PHE A 154 13.54 11.07 -17.68
C PHE A 154 14.71 12.05 -17.52
N ILE A 155 14.38 13.31 -17.27
CA ILE A 155 15.30 14.30 -16.77
C ILE A 155 15.35 14.00 -15.27
N ASP A 156 16.32 13.16 -14.90
CA ASP A 156 16.95 13.34 -13.61
C ASP A 156 17.44 14.81 -13.56
N ASN A 157 16.85 15.59 -12.66
CA ASN A 157 17.05 17.03 -12.39
C ASN A 157 16.41 18.03 -13.37
N VAL A 158 15.21 18.55 -13.08
CA VAL A 158 14.92 20.01 -13.02
C VAL A 158 13.68 20.26 -12.13
N ASP A 159 13.86 21.12 -11.12
CA ASP A 159 12.93 21.87 -10.27
C ASP A 159 11.78 21.17 -9.50
N ASN A 160 12.11 20.87 -8.24
CA ASN A 160 11.18 20.81 -7.12
C ASN A 160 10.55 22.19 -6.83
N SER A 161 9.66 22.65 -7.69
CA SER A 161 8.73 23.74 -7.37
C SER A 161 7.33 23.43 -7.88
N VAL A 162 6.75 22.33 -7.39
CA VAL A 162 5.30 22.37 -7.18
C VAL A 162 5.09 23.45 -6.13
N LYS A 163 4.39 24.53 -6.50
CA LYS A 163 3.93 25.56 -5.58
C LYS A 163 3.00 24.91 -4.56
N ASN A 164 3.58 24.26 -3.56
CA ASN A 164 2.95 24.08 -2.28
C ASN A 164 2.75 25.50 -1.76
N SER A 165 1.50 25.91 -1.61
CA SER A 165 1.15 27.15 -0.92
C SER A 165 1.77 27.11 0.47
N ILE A 166 2.92 27.76 0.61
CA ILE A 166 3.51 28.09 1.89
C ILE A 166 2.54 29.09 2.49
N VAL A 167 1.75 28.68 3.47
CA VAL A 167 1.10 29.64 4.35
C VAL A 167 2.21 30.17 5.27
N THR A 168 2.98 31.15 4.77
CA THR A 168 3.76 32.02 5.64
C THR A 168 2.75 32.87 6.38
N GLY A 169 2.58 32.64 7.68
CA GLY A 169 2.01 33.67 8.54
C GLY A 169 2.89 34.91 8.40
N ASN A 170 2.31 36.02 7.98
CA ASN A 170 2.99 37.31 7.86
C ASN A 170 3.68 37.62 9.19
N ALA A 171 5.00 37.76 9.17
CA ALA A 171 5.72 38.47 10.20
C ALA A 171 5.71 39.94 9.80
N ASP A 172 4.64 40.64 10.18
CA ASP A 172 4.73 42.09 10.32
C ASP A 172 5.57 42.38 11.57
N ASP A 173 6.48 43.34 11.42
CA ASP A 173 7.45 43.78 12.42
C ASP A 173 6.78 44.22 13.73
N GLU A 174 6.90 43.39 14.78
CA GLU A 174 6.97 43.88 16.16
C GLU A 174 8.04 43.10 16.93
N ILE A 175 9.04 43.86 17.40
CA ILE A 175 10.03 43.41 18.37
C ILE A 175 9.28 43.19 19.68
N ASP A 176 9.05 41.93 20.03
CA ASP A 176 8.74 41.55 21.42
C ASP A 176 9.62 40.38 21.87
N ASN A 177 10.37 40.65 22.93
CA ASN A 177 11.28 39.73 23.59
C ASN A 177 10.46 38.77 24.46
N GLY A 178 10.01 37.66 23.88
CA GLY A 178 9.33 36.59 24.62
C GLY A 178 9.28 35.28 23.85
N ASN A 179 10.10 34.30 24.26
CA ASN A 179 9.98 32.86 24.01
C ASN A 179 9.12 32.43 22.79
N LYS A 180 9.58 32.70 21.55
CA LYS A 180 9.03 32.00 20.37
C LYS A 180 9.49 30.55 20.42
N LEU A 181 8.58 29.64 20.76
CA LEU A 181 8.72 28.22 20.44
C LEU A 181 9.10 28.14 18.95
N ASP A 182 10.16 27.41 18.61
CA ASP A 182 10.53 27.10 17.23
C ASP A 182 9.40 26.22 16.64
N ASN A 183 8.39 26.87 16.07
CA ASN A 183 7.13 26.23 15.65
C ASN A 183 7.32 25.27 14.47
N GLY A 184 8.51 25.26 13.86
CA GLY A 184 8.88 24.40 12.72
C GLY A 184 7.89 24.45 11.55
N ILE A 185 8.00 23.46 10.66
CA ILE A 185 7.22 23.39 9.42
C ILE A 185 6.09 22.37 9.56
N ILE A 186 4.90 22.74 9.09
CA ILE A 186 3.80 21.81 8.86
C ILE A 186 3.91 21.30 7.41
N LEU A 187 4.09 20.00 7.22
CA LEU A 187 3.99 19.36 5.91
C LEU A 187 2.54 18.95 5.67
N ASN A 188 1.88 19.56 4.68
CA ASN A 188 0.54 19.15 4.25
C ASN A 188 0.63 18.33 2.95
N ILE A 189 0.12 17.11 3.02
CA ILE A 189 0.16 16.11 1.94
C ILE A 189 -1.26 16.01 1.36
N ASN A 190 -1.44 16.43 0.11
CA ASN A 190 -2.74 16.35 -0.56
C ASN A 190 -2.90 14.99 -1.25
N GLY A 191 -4.06 14.35 -1.11
CA GLY A 191 -4.27 12.96 -1.55
C GLY A 191 -4.34 12.71 -3.06
N ASN A 192 -4.32 13.76 -3.88
CA ASN A 192 -4.39 13.62 -5.33
C ASN A 192 -2.98 13.71 -5.94
N MET A 193 -2.24 12.61 -5.90
CA MET A 193 -0.86 12.57 -6.39
C MET A 193 -0.65 11.51 -7.47
N ASN A 194 -0.05 11.93 -8.58
CA ASN A 194 0.19 11.11 -9.76
C ASN A 194 1.38 10.13 -9.60
N LYS A 195 1.86 9.90 -8.39
CA LYS A 195 3.00 9.02 -8.09
C LYS A 195 2.66 8.07 -6.95
N LYS A 196 3.04 6.80 -7.13
CA LYS A 196 2.78 5.71 -6.18
C LYS A 196 3.61 5.89 -4.91
N TYR A 197 4.83 6.40 -5.08
CA TYR A 197 5.77 6.68 -4.01
C TYR A 197 6.21 8.13 -4.08
N ILE A 198 6.14 8.81 -2.95
CA ILE A 198 6.58 10.20 -2.82
C ILE A 198 7.39 10.31 -1.55
N GLU A 199 8.48 11.06 -1.63
CA GLU A 199 9.36 11.30 -0.49
C GLU A 199 9.51 12.81 -0.29
N TYR A 200 9.29 13.24 0.94
CA TYR A 200 9.48 14.61 1.39
C TYR A 200 10.66 14.63 2.35
N ILE A 201 11.67 15.44 2.04
CA ILE A 201 12.87 15.57 2.86
C ILE A 201 12.95 17.02 3.32
N CYS A 202 13.13 17.23 4.63
CA CYS A 202 13.37 18.56 5.16
C CYS A 202 14.81 18.97 4.82
N THR A 203 14.99 20.01 4.00
CA THR A 203 16.33 20.50 3.63
C THR A 203 16.67 21.79 4.38
N ARG A 204 17.97 22.09 4.53
CA ARG A 204 18.51 23.38 5.01
C ARG A 204 18.09 23.77 6.44
N ASN A 205 18.38 22.92 7.44
CA ASN A 205 18.10 23.13 8.87
C ASN A 205 16.62 23.28 9.25
N ASN A 206 15.71 23.13 8.30
CA ASN A 206 14.29 23.08 8.59
C ASN A 206 13.91 21.78 9.31
N LYS A 207 12.82 21.84 10.07
CA LYS A 207 12.31 20.73 10.87
C LYS A 207 10.82 20.61 10.65
N PHE A 208 10.37 19.48 10.13
CA PHE A 208 8.93 19.19 10.12
C PHE A 208 8.49 18.90 11.56
N LYS A 209 7.58 19.72 12.08
CA LYS A 209 6.99 19.60 13.42
C LYS A 209 5.59 19.01 13.38
N GLN A 210 4.96 18.97 12.21
CA GLN A 210 3.65 18.38 12.02
C GLN A 210 3.52 17.84 10.61
N ILE A 211 2.88 16.67 10.48
CA ILE A 211 2.49 16.07 9.22
C ILE A 211 0.97 16.02 9.16
N SER A 212 0.40 16.63 8.13
CA SER A 212 -1.03 16.67 7.87
C SER A 212 -1.35 16.07 6.51
N PHE A 213 -2.55 15.50 6.37
CA PHE A 213 -3.06 14.93 5.12
C PHE A 213 -4.49 15.40 4.90
N ASP A 214 -4.79 16.01 3.75
CA ASP A 214 -6.12 16.59 3.45
C ASP A 214 -6.67 17.45 4.61
N ASN A 215 -5.80 18.25 5.24
CA ASN A 215 -6.07 19.10 6.42
C ASN A 215 -6.25 18.40 7.77
N TYR A 216 -6.12 17.07 7.84
CA TYR A 216 -6.11 16.33 9.10
C TYR A 216 -4.69 16.12 9.61
N THR A 217 -4.43 16.40 10.89
CA THR A 217 -3.14 16.10 11.52
C THR A 217 -2.98 14.60 11.72
N VAL A 218 -1.97 14.03 11.07
CA VAL A 218 -1.60 12.60 11.22
C VAL A 218 -0.61 12.43 12.35
N TRP A 219 0.35 13.35 12.45
CA TRP A 219 1.38 13.34 13.48
C TRP A 219 1.82 14.77 13.80
N SER A 220 2.17 15.02 15.06
CA SER A 220 2.78 16.27 15.52
C SER A 220 3.82 15.99 16.58
N ALA A 221 4.91 16.76 16.57
CA ALA A 221 5.93 16.70 17.60
C ALA A 221 5.33 17.00 18.97
N SER A 222 5.69 16.18 19.95
CA SER A 222 5.26 16.35 21.34
C SER A 222 6.17 17.30 22.13
N ASP A 223 7.38 17.56 21.63
CA ASP A 223 8.35 18.47 22.26
C ASP A 223 9.19 19.28 21.25
N THR A 224 10.00 20.20 21.78
CA THR A 224 10.82 21.13 20.98
C THR A 224 12.03 20.46 20.31
N LYS A 225 12.47 19.29 20.80
CA LYS A 225 13.59 18.52 20.24
C LYS A 225 13.14 17.51 19.20
N GLU A 226 11.89 17.07 19.24
CA GLU A 226 11.31 16.09 18.32
C GLU A 226 10.96 16.73 16.97
N TYR A 227 11.42 16.15 15.87
CA TYR A 227 11.09 16.58 14.52
C TYR A 227 11.30 15.46 13.52
N VAL A 228 10.71 15.65 12.34
CA VAL A 228 10.74 14.73 11.22
C VAL A 228 11.78 15.20 10.21
N GLU A 229 12.66 14.29 9.81
CA GLU A 229 13.68 14.52 8.78
C GLU A 229 13.15 14.18 7.39
N LYS A 230 12.33 13.13 7.33
CA LYS A 230 11.82 12.58 6.08
C LYS A 230 10.44 11.97 6.26
N VAL A 231 9.61 12.09 5.24
CA VAL A 231 8.32 11.43 5.14
C VAL A 231 8.24 10.70 3.81
N SER A 232 7.88 9.43 3.84
CA SER A 232 7.58 8.65 2.65
C SER A 232 6.10 8.32 2.62
N TYR A 233 5.45 8.60 1.49
CA TYR A 233 4.05 8.35 1.25
C TYR A 233 3.88 7.29 0.17
N TYR A 234 2.98 6.34 0.41
CA TYR A 234 2.55 5.34 -0.56
C TYR A 234 1.08 5.53 -0.90
N SER A 235 0.80 5.73 -2.19
CA SER A 235 -0.54 5.85 -2.76
C SER A 235 -0.91 4.54 -3.47
N GLY A 236 -1.43 3.58 -2.70
CA GLY A 236 -2.06 2.38 -3.23
C GLY A 236 -3.56 2.31 -2.84
N ILE A 237 -4.17 1.14 -2.99
CA ILE A 237 -5.53 0.86 -2.49
C ILE A 237 -5.61 1.26 -1.00
N ASP A 238 -4.66 0.77 -0.22
CA ASP A 238 -4.36 1.31 1.09
C ASP A 238 -3.21 2.29 0.99
N LYS A 239 -3.24 3.27 1.90
CA LYS A 239 -2.25 4.34 1.94
C LYS A 239 -1.37 4.15 3.16
N TYR A 240 -0.07 4.37 2.96
CA TYR A 240 0.90 4.29 4.04
C TYR A 240 1.69 5.59 4.11
N LEU A 241 2.03 5.97 5.33
CA LEU A 241 2.85 7.13 5.62
C LEU A 241 3.93 6.72 6.60
N MET A 242 5.17 6.66 6.13
CA MET A 242 6.33 6.39 6.96
C MET A 242 7.01 7.71 7.33
N ILE A 243 7.13 7.96 8.61
CA ILE A 243 7.69 9.19 9.18
C ILE A 243 9.03 8.84 9.82
N PHE A 244 10.12 9.44 9.36
CA PHE A 244 11.47 9.27 9.90
C PHE A 244 11.79 10.43 10.83
N LEU A 245 11.97 10.11 12.11
CA LEU A 245 12.30 11.07 13.16
C LEU A 245 13.82 11.22 13.28
N HIS A 246 14.26 12.39 13.74
CA HIS A 246 15.69 12.74 13.88
C HIS A 246 16.53 11.84 14.79
N ASN A 247 15.88 11.01 15.61
CA ASN A 247 16.54 10.10 16.55
C ASN A 247 16.64 8.67 15.97
N ASN A 248 16.63 8.54 14.64
CA ASN A 248 16.63 7.26 13.92
C ASN A 248 15.43 6.35 14.26
N LYS A 249 14.36 6.91 14.84
CA LYS A 249 13.08 6.20 14.97
C LYS A 249 12.25 6.44 13.73
N HIS A 250 11.36 5.50 13.45
CA HIS A 250 10.34 5.68 12.43
C HIS A 250 8.97 5.38 13.02
N LEU A 251 7.96 6.00 12.42
CA LEU A 251 6.56 5.68 12.62
C LEU A 251 5.98 5.23 11.29
N LEU A 252 5.07 4.26 11.32
CA LEU A 252 4.32 3.84 10.15
C LEU A 252 2.83 4.02 10.44
N TYR A 253 2.22 4.94 9.72
CA TYR A 253 0.80 5.14 9.71
C TYR A 253 0.17 4.46 8.49
N TYR A 254 -1.04 3.97 8.70
CA TYR A 254 -1.84 3.26 7.72
C TYR A 254 -3.21 3.90 7.63
N ARG A 255 -3.68 4.11 6.41
CA ARG A 255 -5.06 4.54 6.12
C ARG A 255 -5.70 3.53 5.18
N GLN A 256 -6.78 2.96 5.68
CA GLN A 256 -7.54 1.93 5.00
C GLN A 256 -8.37 2.56 3.87
N GLY A 257 -8.09 2.21 2.61
CA GLY A 257 -8.90 2.67 1.47
C GLY A 257 -9.13 4.19 1.42
N ASN A 258 -10.42 4.55 1.48
CA ASN A 258 -10.93 5.91 1.49
C ASN A 258 -11.38 6.39 2.88
N LEU A 259 -11.12 5.62 3.94
CA LEU A 259 -11.38 6.10 5.30
C LEU A 259 -10.52 7.33 5.59
N GLU A 260 -11.06 8.26 6.37
CA GLU A 260 -10.35 9.50 6.71
C GLU A 260 -9.24 9.30 7.75
N ASN A 261 -9.38 8.26 8.58
CA ASN A 261 -8.54 8.06 9.75
C ASN A 261 -7.23 7.35 9.44
N TRP A 262 -6.13 7.95 9.87
CA TRP A 262 -4.82 7.33 9.93
C TRP A 262 -4.63 6.60 11.26
N ILE A 263 -4.07 5.40 11.21
CA ILE A 263 -3.81 4.56 12.38
C ILE A 263 -2.31 4.30 12.46
N ASP A 264 -1.71 4.57 13.62
CA ASP A 264 -0.32 4.16 13.90
C ASP A 264 -0.27 2.63 14.00
N ILE A 265 0.49 2.02 13.10
CA ILE A 265 0.72 0.57 13.03
C ILE A 265 2.18 0.21 13.26
N THR A 266 3.01 1.14 13.74
CA THR A 266 4.45 0.95 13.97
C THR A 266 4.72 -0.31 14.81
N TYR A 267 3.93 -0.52 15.87
CA TYR A 267 4.09 -1.67 16.78
C TYR A 267 3.69 -3.02 16.16
N LYS A 268 2.96 -3.03 15.03
CA LYS A 268 2.58 -4.25 14.32
C LYS A 268 3.66 -4.74 13.36
N ARG A 269 4.67 -3.90 13.10
CA ARG A 269 5.77 -4.19 12.17
C ARG A 269 6.95 -4.85 12.87
N VAL A 270 7.82 -5.47 12.07
CA VAL A 270 9.05 -6.06 12.59
C VAL A 270 9.92 -4.97 13.23
N ASP A 271 10.38 -5.21 14.45
CA ASP A 271 11.36 -4.35 15.09
C ASP A 271 12.74 -4.70 14.53
N LEU A 272 13.32 -3.80 13.73
CA LEU A 272 14.65 -3.99 13.13
C LEU A 272 15.73 -4.29 14.18
N LYS A 273 15.58 -3.82 15.41
CA LYS A 273 16.54 -4.11 16.49
C LYS A 273 16.55 -5.58 16.90
N LYS A 274 15.48 -6.33 16.59
CA LYS A 274 15.33 -7.77 16.86
C LYS A 274 15.81 -8.66 15.72
N ILE A 275 16.36 -8.06 14.66
CA ILE A 275 17.00 -8.78 13.57
C ILE A 275 18.49 -8.88 13.88
N HIS A 276 19.02 -10.09 13.92
CA HIS A 276 20.43 -10.34 14.19
C HIS A 276 21.01 -11.19 13.06
N LEU A 277 22.10 -10.70 12.48
CA LEU A 277 22.90 -11.46 11.52
C LEU A 277 24.03 -12.12 12.29
N ILE A 278 24.24 -13.42 12.08
CA ILE A 278 25.26 -14.22 12.76
C ILE A 278 26.24 -14.75 11.71
N ASN A 279 27.54 -14.69 12.00
CA ASN A 279 28.59 -15.21 11.13
C ASN A 279 28.95 -16.68 11.44
N GLU A 280 29.94 -17.21 10.73
CA GLU A 280 30.49 -18.56 10.91
C GLU A 280 31.02 -18.84 12.32
N ASP A 281 31.57 -17.85 13.00
CA ASP A 281 32.03 -17.97 14.39
C ASP A 281 30.89 -17.97 15.43
N LYS A 282 29.63 -18.02 14.98
CA LYS A 282 28.43 -17.82 15.82
C LYS A 282 28.41 -16.47 16.55
N LYS A 283 29.12 -15.47 16.01
CA LYS A 283 29.14 -14.10 16.55
C LYS A 283 28.10 -13.24 15.85
N ARG A 284 27.45 -12.38 16.62
CA ARG A 284 26.51 -11.40 16.10
C ARG A 284 27.26 -10.28 15.37
N LEU A 285 26.86 -10.02 14.13
CA LEU A 285 27.34 -8.89 13.35
C LEU A 285 26.85 -7.57 13.94
N THR A 286 27.71 -6.57 13.84
CA THR A 286 27.47 -5.19 14.29
C THR A 286 27.30 -4.27 13.08
N ASN A 287 26.94 -3.00 13.33
CA ASN A 287 26.80 -1.99 12.27
C ASN A 287 28.10 -1.71 11.47
N LYS A 288 29.25 -2.22 11.91
CA LYS A 288 30.50 -2.15 11.14
C LYS A 288 30.60 -3.26 10.07
N ASP A 289 29.85 -4.34 10.25
CA ASP A 289 29.93 -5.56 9.45
C ASP A 289 28.91 -5.60 8.31
N TYR A 290 28.02 -4.61 8.22
CA TYR A 290 27.04 -4.47 7.16
C TYR A 290 26.72 -2.99 6.93
N ASP A 291 26.29 -2.67 5.72
CA ASP A 291 25.64 -1.40 5.43
C ASP A 291 24.13 -1.59 5.58
N CYS A 292 23.45 -0.56 6.13
CA CYS A 292 22.01 -0.57 6.31
C CYS A 292 21.45 0.80 5.99
N TRP A 293 20.41 0.85 5.16
CA TRP A 293 19.72 2.09 4.83
C TRP A 293 18.22 1.85 4.66
N MET A 294 17.46 2.91 4.87
CA MET A 294 16.02 2.93 4.61
C MET A 294 15.70 3.83 3.42
N ARG A 295 14.93 3.30 2.47
CA ARG A 295 14.42 4.03 1.32
C ARG A 295 12.94 3.76 1.18
N ASN A 296 12.12 4.80 1.17
CA ASN A 296 10.66 4.67 1.20
C ASN A 296 10.21 3.74 2.35
N PHE A 297 9.57 2.62 2.01
CA PHE A 297 9.07 1.61 2.95
C PHE A 297 9.95 0.35 2.98
N LEU A 298 11.19 0.47 2.52
CA LEU A 298 12.15 -0.64 2.45
C LEU A 298 13.35 -0.36 3.35
N CYS A 299 13.71 -1.33 4.18
CA CYS A 299 15.02 -1.39 4.82
C CYS A 299 15.89 -2.40 4.06
N GLU A 300 17.06 -1.98 3.58
CA GLU A 300 18.02 -2.86 2.91
C GLU A 300 19.27 -2.99 3.77
N ILE A 301 19.73 -4.23 3.94
CA ILE A 301 20.94 -4.59 4.67
C ILE A 301 21.86 -5.33 3.70
N ARG A 302 23.09 -4.84 3.53
CA ARG A 302 24.14 -5.50 2.76
C ARG A 302 25.28 -5.95 3.66
N PRO A 303 25.39 -7.25 3.93
CA PRO A 303 26.50 -7.78 4.73
C PRO A 303 27.85 -7.58 4.03
N LYS A 304 28.85 -7.11 4.78
CA LYS A 304 30.26 -7.07 4.36
C LYS A 304 31.00 -8.36 4.69
N LYS A 305 30.41 -9.16 5.60
CA LYS A 305 30.90 -10.47 6.04
C LYS A 305 29.85 -11.53 5.71
N LYS A 306 30.31 -12.79 5.61
CA LYS A 306 29.41 -13.94 5.41
C LYS A 306 28.41 -14.02 6.58
N VAL A 307 27.14 -14.23 6.23
CA VAL A 307 26.04 -14.42 7.18
C VAL A 307 25.62 -15.88 7.08
N GLU A 308 25.71 -16.59 8.20
CA GLU A 308 25.29 -17.99 8.35
C GLU A 308 23.88 -18.12 8.91
N GLU A 309 23.45 -17.16 9.74
CA GLU A 309 22.11 -17.19 10.33
C GLU A 309 21.50 -15.79 10.36
N ILE A 310 20.21 -15.74 10.08
CA ILE A 310 19.37 -14.57 10.35
C ILE A 310 18.42 -14.96 11.46
N LEU A 311 18.56 -14.31 12.61
CA LEU A 311 17.67 -14.48 13.74
C LEU A 311 16.64 -13.36 13.78
N ILE A 312 15.36 -13.73 13.80
CA ILE A 312 14.25 -12.80 14.00
C ILE A 312 13.34 -13.37 15.09
N ASN A 313 13.17 -12.63 16.19
CA ASN A 313 12.41 -13.09 17.35
C ASN A 313 12.84 -14.49 17.84
N LYS A 314 14.15 -14.80 17.79
CA LYS A 314 14.76 -16.09 18.13
C LYS A 314 14.49 -17.24 17.13
N LEU A 315 13.87 -16.98 15.98
CA LEU A 315 13.77 -17.95 14.88
C LEU A 315 14.96 -17.81 13.94
N ASN A 316 15.63 -18.92 13.62
CA ASN A 316 16.71 -18.98 12.63
C ASN A 316 16.14 -19.29 11.24
N LEU A 317 16.18 -18.30 10.34
CA LEU A 317 15.56 -18.39 9.02
C LEU A 317 16.31 -19.28 8.03
N LEU A 318 17.65 -19.27 8.05
CA LEU A 318 18.45 -20.02 7.07
C LEU A 318 18.43 -21.52 7.39
N TYR A 319 18.47 -21.87 8.67
CA TYR A 319 18.32 -23.25 9.13
C TYR A 319 16.96 -23.84 8.72
N LEU A 320 15.89 -23.06 8.82
CA LEU A 320 14.55 -23.53 8.47
C LEU A 320 14.38 -23.90 6.99
N ASN A 321 15.30 -23.49 6.11
CA ASN A 321 15.13 -23.63 4.66
C ASN A 321 16.30 -24.32 3.94
N GLY A 322 17.33 -24.80 4.64
CA GLY A 322 18.38 -25.64 4.03
C GLY A 322 19.45 -24.92 3.21
N TYR A 323 19.63 -23.61 3.40
CA TYR A 323 20.52 -22.76 2.60
C TYR A 323 21.88 -22.47 3.23
N TYR A 324 22.51 -23.50 3.83
CA TYR A 324 23.71 -23.33 4.66
C TYR A 324 24.94 -22.81 3.90
N ASP A 325 25.07 -23.13 2.61
CA ASP A 325 26.26 -22.80 1.83
C ASP A 325 26.10 -21.55 0.96
N GLU A 326 24.91 -20.95 0.91
CA GLU A 326 24.66 -19.82 0.02
C GLU A 326 25.09 -18.49 0.65
N ILE A 327 25.80 -17.68 -0.14
CA ILE A 327 26.28 -16.37 0.30
C ILE A 327 25.19 -15.33 0.06
N ILE A 328 24.70 -14.74 1.15
CA ILE A 328 23.76 -13.62 1.10
C ILE A 328 24.43 -12.41 0.45
N ASP A 329 23.78 -11.86 -0.58
CA ASP A 329 24.14 -10.58 -1.19
C ASP A 329 23.46 -9.42 -0.44
N ARG A 330 22.15 -9.51 -0.26
CA ARG A 330 21.36 -8.49 0.42
C ARG A 330 20.13 -9.07 1.12
N ILE A 331 19.70 -8.38 2.16
CA ILE A 331 18.45 -8.64 2.89
C ILE A 331 17.61 -7.38 2.76
N ALA A 332 16.36 -7.52 2.36
CA ALA A 332 15.42 -6.42 2.25
C ALA A 332 14.18 -6.69 3.10
N ILE A 333 13.67 -5.66 3.77
CA ILE A 333 12.48 -5.73 4.61
C ILE A 333 11.49 -4.69 4.11
N ASP A 334 10.36 -5.16 3.60
CA ASP A 334 9.27 -4.32 3.11
C ASP A 334 8.22 -4.14 4.22
N PHE A 335 8.11 -2.91 4.73
CA PHE A 335 7.21 -2.55 5.82
C PHE A 335 5.73 -2.48 5.39
N ILE A 336 5.43 -2.35 4.10
CA ILE A 336 4.04 -2.35 3.62
C ILE A 336 3.51 -3.78 3.64
N TYR A 337 4.29 -4.73 3.10
CA TYR A 337 3.86 -6.11 2.92
C TYR A 337 4.20 -7.04 4.10
N ASP A 338 4.95 -6.54 5.09
CA ASP A 338 5.52 -7.38 6.17
C ASP A 338 6.34 -8.53 5.57
N GLU A 339 7.19 -8.22 4.60
CA GLU A 339 7.99 -9.20 3.87
C GLU A 339 9.48 -9.02 4.16
N LEU A 340 10.17 -10.14 4.43
CA LEU A 340 11.62 -10.21 4.44
C LEU A 340 12.08 -10.98 3.21
N ILE A 341 12.96 -10.38 2.44
CA ILE A 341 13.50 -10.93 1.20
C ILE A 341 15.00 -11.12 1.39
N ILE A 342 15.47 -12.33 1.18
CA ILE A 342 16.90 -12.67 1.14
C ILE A 342 17.25 -12.90 -0.31
N VAL A 343 18.27 -12.19 -0.78
CA VAL A 343 18.84 -12.38 -2.11
C VAL A 343 20.26 -12.90 -1.94
N PHE A 344 20.56 -14.01 -2.60
CA PHE A 344 21.88 -14.63 -2.60
C PHE A 344 22.69 -14.17 -3.80
N LYS A 345 24.02 -14.30 -3.73
CA LYS A 345 24.93 -13.91 -4.82
C LYS A 345 24.72 -14.68 -6.13
N ASN A 346 24.13 -15.87 -6.06
CA ASN A 346 23.72 -16.66 -7.22
C ASN A 346 22.36 -16.21 -7.81
N ALA A 347 21.84 -15.05 -7.37
CA ALA A 347 20.55 -14.46 -7.73
C ALA A 347 19.30 -15.24 -7.29
N LYS A 348 19.43 -16.30 -6.49
CA LYS A 348 18.26 -16.93 -5.86
C LYS A 348 17.62 -15.99 -4.84
N ILE A 349 16.30 -16.11 -4.72
CA ILE A 349 15.50 -15.29 -3.81
C ILE A 349 14.67 -16.17 -2.88
N ILE A 350 14.68 -15.83 -1.60
CA ILE A 350 13.74 -16.38 -0.62
C ILE A 350 12.97 -15.23 0.01
N ALA A 351 11.65 -15.36 0.07
CA ALA A 351 10.79 -14.39 0.72
C ALA A 351 10.01 -15.01 1.87
N PHE A 352 9.95 -14.30 2.99
CA PHE A 352 9.22 -14.65 4.20
C PHE A 352 8.19 -13.58 4.53
N ASN A 353 7.01 -14.00 4.97
CA ASN A 353 6.08 -13.13 5.65
C ASN A 353 6.49 -13.10 7.12
N ILE A 354 6.68 -11.90 7.66
CA ILE A 354 7.17 -11.66 9.02
C ILE A 354 6.11 -10.97 9.91
N SER A 355 4.83 -11.05 9.52
CA SER A 355 3.74 -10.39 10.23
C SER A 355 3.46 -11.01 11.61
N ASN A 356 3.07 -10.16 12.58
CA ASN A 356 2.64 -10.57 13.93
C ASN A 356 3.63 -11.52 14.65
N LEU A 357 4.94 -11.28 14.51
CA LEU A 357 6.01 -12.08 15.11
C LEU A 357 6.07 -13.53 14.63
N LYS A 358 5.29 -13.91 13.60
CA LYS A 358 5.36 -15.22 12.95
C LYS A 358 6.15 -15.09 11.66
N VAL A 359 6.85 -16.17 11.31
CA VAL A 359 7.58 -16.27 10.05
C VAL A 359 6.93 -17.37 9.21
N LYS A 360 6.58 -17.07 7.97
CA LYS A 360 6.09 -18.06 7.01
C LYS A 360 6.79 -17.87 5.67
N LEU A 361 7.28 -18.97 5.09
CA LEU A 361 7.83 -18.96 3.73
C LEU A 361 6.73 -18.56 2.73
N ILE A 362 6.98 -17.53 1.92
CA ILE A 362 6.09 -17.04 0.85
C ILE A 362 6.52 -17.62 -0.49
N GLN A 363 7.82 -17.54 -0.79
CA GLN A 363 8.38 -17.92 -2.07
C GLN A 363 9.81 -18.42 -1.90
N HIS A 364 10.16 -19.39 -2.74
CA HIS A 364 11.47 -19.97 -2.93
C HIS A 364 11.61 -20.25 -4.42
N ASP A 365 12.74 -19.87 -5.01
CA ASP A 365 13.06 -20.13 -6.42
C ASP A 365 13.64 -21.54 -6.65
#